data_AF-A0A843H1V3-F1
#
_entry.id   AF-A0A843H1V3-F1
#
_cell.length_a   1.000
_cell.length_b   1.000
_cell.length_c   1.000
_cell.angle_alpha   90.00
_cell.angle_beta   90.00
_cell.angle_gamma   90.00
#
_symmetry.space_group_name_H-M   'P 1'
#
loop_
_entity.id
_entity.type
_entity.pdbx_description
1 polymer ?
#
loop_
_entity_poly.entity_id
_entity_poly.type
_entity_poly.pdbx_seq_one_letter_code
_entity_poly.pdbx_strand_id
1 'polypeptide(L)'
;MLDGVKRKIVFFWLTHCFLRRIAKRYPEYFVSWINDTTDNLNCRRVMVLRYIGESQMKFEAIAYEMNTDIRNVFTYHKKVVDKIISG
;
A
#
# COMPACT_ATOMS: atom_id res chain seq x y z
N MET A 1 22.61 6.96 13.32
CA MET A 1 21.58 5.88 13.22
C MET A 1 20.14 6.40 13.23
N LEU A 2 19.77 7.38 14.07
CA LEU A 2 18.41 7.96 14.12
C LEU A 2 17.94 8.61 12.80
N ASP A 3 18.85 9.19 12.01
CA ASP A 3 18.49 9.86 10.74
C ASP A 3 18.01 8.89 9.65
N GLY A 4 18.53 7.66 9.63
CA GLY A 4 18.11 6.65 8.66
C GLY A 4 16.68 6.18 8.91
N VAL A 5 16.29 5.99 10.17
CA VAL A 5 14.93 5.58 10.54
C VAL A 5 13.93 6.69 10.25
N LYS A 6 14.24 7.94 10.64
CA LYS A 6 13.39 9.11 10.35
C LYS A 6 13.17 9.28 8.85
N ARG A 7 14.23 9.14 8.05
CA ARG A 7 14.14 9.22 6.58
C ARG A 7 13.20 8.16 6.01
N LYS A 8 13.30 6.91 6.47
CA LYS A 8 12.39 5.82 6.04
C LYS A 8 10.92 6.10 6.37
N ILE A 9 10.64 6.64 7.56
CA ILE A 9 9.28 7.01 7.96
C ILE A 9 8.72 8.12 7.06
N VAL A 10 9.53 9.15 6.78
CA VAL A 10 9.14 10.24 5.88
C VAL A 10 8.85 9.72 4.46
N PHE A 11 9.73 8.88 3.91
CA PHE A 11 9.52 8.28 2.60
C PHE A 11 8.25 7.43 2.55
N PHE A 12 8.01 6.60 3.58
CA PHE A 12 6.77 5.83 3.67
C PHE A 12 5.53 6.72 3.65
N TRP A 13 5.55 7.82 4.40
CA TRP A 13 4.46 8.81 4.43
C TRP A 13 4.25 9.51 3.09
N LEU A 14 5.34 9.95 2.44
CA LEU A 14 5.28 10.59 1.12
C LEU A 14 4.74 9.63 0.08
N THR A 15 5.21 8.38 0.06
CA THR A 15 4.70 7.33 -0.82
C THR A 15 3.22 7.07 -0.55
N HIS A 16 2.80 6.97 0.71
CA HIS A 16 1.38 6.81 1.05
C HIS A 16 0.51 7.94 0.47
N CYS A 17 0.93 9.19 0.63
CA CYS A 17 0.23 10.36 0.08
C CYS A 17 0.21 10.35 -1.46
N PHE A 18 1.31 9.99 -2.10
CA PHE A 18 1.41 9.88 -3.55
C PHE A 18 0.45 8.82 -4.10
N LEU A 19 0.50 7.61 -3.55
CA LEU A 19 -0.38 6.50 -3.96
C LEU A 19 -1.85 6.84 -3.77
N ARG A 20 -2.19 7.51 -2.66
CA ARG A 20 -3.56 7.99 -2.42
C ARG A 20 -4.03 8.98 -3.47
N ARG A 21 -3.16 9.89 -3.94
CA ARG A 21 -3.50 10.85 -5.01
C ARG A 21 -3.69 10.15 -6.35
N ILE A 22 -2.80 9.23 -6.72
CA ILE A 22 -2.89 8.49 -7.98
C ILE A 22 -4.14 7.62 -8.00
N ALA A 23 -4.38 6.83 -6.95
CA ALA A 23 -5.55 5.96 -6.85
C ALA A 23 -6.87 6.75 -6.93
N LYS A 24 -6.94 7.95 -6.33
CA LYS A 24 -8.13 8.80 -6.39
C LYS A 24 -8.36 9.38 -7.79
N ARG A 25 -7.29 9.79 -8.49
CA ARG A 25 -7.39 10.51 -9.77
C ARG A 25 -7.42 9.58 -10.99
N TYR A 26 -6.74 8.44 -10.89
CA TYR A 26 -6.55 7.47 -11.96
C TYR A 26 -6.67 6.03 -11.41
N PRO A 27 -7.87 5.61 -10.96
CA PRO A 27 -8.05 4.33 -10.28
C PRO A 27 -7.67 3.13 -11.15
N GLU A 28 -8.04 3.14 -12.44
CA GLU A 28 -7.72 2.06 -13.37
C GLU A 28 -6.21 1.92 -13.60
N TYR A 29 -5.53 3.06 -13.84
CA TYR A 29 -4.08 3.10 -13.95
C TYR A 29 -3.41 2.59 -12.67
N PHE A 30 -3.90 3.00 -11.49
CA PHE A 30 -3.37 2.53 -10.23
C PHE A 30 -3.48 1.00 -10.10
N VAL A 31 -4.65 0.43 -10.41
CA VAL A 31 -4.84 -1.03 -10.36
C VAL A 31 -3.90 -1.75 -11.33
N SER A 32 -3.79 -1.26 -12.57
CA SER A 32 -2.84 -1.81 -13.55
C SER A 32 -1.41 -1.77 -13.03
N TRP A 33 -0.98 -0.62 -12.52
CA TRP A 33 0.38 -0.44 -12.03
C TRP A 33 0.70 -1.33 -10.82
N ILE A 34 -0.26 -1.50 -9.90
CA ILE A 34 -0.12 -2.44 -8.77
C ILE A 34 -0.02 -3.89 -9.27
N ASN A 35 -0.80 -4.28 -10.29
CA ASN A 35 -0.69 -5.61 -10.89
C ASN A 35 0.70 -5.85 -11.50
N ASP A 36 1.28 -4.84 -12.15
CA ASP A 36 2.64 -4.91 -12.71
C ASP A 36 3.72 -4.95 -11.62
N THR A 37 3.47 -4.30 -10.48
CA THR A 37 4.43 -4.23 -9.36
C THR A 37 4.51 -5.55 -8.58
N THR A 38 3.39 -6.29 -8.47
CA THR A 38 3.36 -7.51 -7.67
C THR A 38 2.40 -8.58 -8.21
N ASP A 39 2.92 -9.80 -8.30
CA ASP A 39 2.17 -11.03 -8.58
C ASP A 39 1.36 -11.53 -7.36
N ASN A 40 1.86 -11.26 -6.14
CA ASN A 40 1.20 -11.66 -4.90
C ASN A 40 -0.21 -11.08 -4.76
N LEU A 41 -1.22 -11.96 -4.75
CA LEU A 41 -2.64 -11.59 -4.68
C LEU A 41 -3.00 -10.83 -3.39
N ASN A 42 -2.44 -11.21 -2.24
CA ASN A 42 -2.71 -10.54 -0.98
C ASN A 42 -2.13 -9.13 -0.97
N CYS A 43 -0.94 -8.93 -1.55
CA CYS A 43 -0.38 -7.59 -1.76
C CYS A 43 -1.31 -6.74 -2.62
N ARG A 44 -1.79 -7.27 -3.75
CA ARG A 44 -2.75 -6.55 -4.61
C ARG A 44 -4.02 -6.18 -3.86
N ARG A 45 -4.64 -7.12 -3.16
CA ARG A 45 -5.85 -6.89 -2.36
C ARG A 45 -5.65 -5.79 -1.33
N VAL A 46 -4.55 -5.83 -0.57
CA VAL A 46 -4.25 -4.79 0.43
C VAL A 46 -4.12 -3.41 -0.21
N MET A 47 -3.44 -3.30 -1.35
CA MET A 47 -3.28 -2.01 -2.04
C MET A 47 -4.60 -1.49 -2.60
N VAL A 48 -5.41 -2.34 -3.21
CA VAL A 48 -6.73 -1.95 -3.73
C VAL A 48 -7.65 -1.52 -2.58
N LEU A 49 -7.82 -2.34 -1.54
CA LEU A 49 -8.68 -2.01 -0.39
C LEU A 49 -8.22 -0.74 0.35
N ARG A 50 -6.90 -0.49 0.39
CA ARG A 50 -6.36 0.67 1.08
C ARG A 50 -6.58 1.98 0.31
N TYR A 51 -6.55 1.95 -1.02
CA TYR A 51 -6.43 3.18 -1.82
C TYR A 51 -7.58 3.42 -2.80
N ILE A 52 -8.29 2.37 -3.23
CA ILE A 52 -9.37 2.43 -4.23
C ILE A 52 -10.75 2.38 -3.52
N GLY A 53 -11.69 3.15 -4.05
CA GLY A 53 -13.08 3.18 -3.58
C GLY A 53 -13.38 4.27 -2.56
N GLU A 54 -14.67 4.43 -2.23
CA GLU A 54 -15.17 5.42 -1.26
C GLU A 54 -14.75 5.12 0.19
N SER A 55 -14.44 3.86 0.49
CA SER A 55 -14.26 3.36 1.85
C SER A 55 -12.81 3.27 2.33
N GLN A 56 -11.81 3.69 1.52
CA GLN A 56 -10.36 3.72 1.82
C GLN A 56 -10.00 3.13 3.19
N MET A 57 -9.86 1.81 3.25
CA MET A 57 -9.96 1.10 4.51
C MET A 57 -8.73 1.32 5.40
N LYS A 58 -8.97 1.44 6.71
CA LYS A 58 -7.89 1.36 7.71
C LYS A 58 -7.32 -0.06 7.74
N PHE A 59 -6.08 -0.21 8.20
CA PHE A 59 -5.39 -1.52 8.13
C PHE A 59 -6.08 -2.57 9.00
N GLU A 60 -6.69 -2.16 10.11
CA GLU A 60 -7.51 -2.99 11.00
C GLU A 60 -8.72 -3.57 10.25
N ALA A 61 -9.41 -2.72 9.47
CA ALA A 61 -10.58 -3.14 8.70
C ALA A 61 -10.16 -4.07 7.55
N ILE A 62 -9.01 -3.82 6.91
CA ILE A 62 -8.46 -4.72 5.88
C ILE A 62 -8.09 -6.08 6.48
N ALA A 63 -7.52 -6.10 7.69
CA ALA A 63 -7.16 -7.32 8.39
C ALA A 63 -8.40 -8.18 8.67
N TYR A 64 -9.48 -7.54 9.12
CA TYR A 64 -10.79 -8.17 9.29
C TYR A 64 -11.35 -8.71 7.97
N GLU A 65 -11.43 -7.88 6.94
CA GLU A 65 -11.94 -8.22 5.60
C GLU A 65 -11.19 -9.39 4.95
N MET A 66 -9.87 -9.44 5.14
CA MET A 66 -9.01 -10.49 4.59
C MET A 66 -8.87 -11.70 5.53
N ASN A 67 -9.54 -11.70 6.69
CA ASN A 67 -9.42 -12.71 7.74
C ASN A 67 -7.95 -13.05 8.07
N THR A 68 -7.14 -12.03 8.36
CA THR A 68 -5.70 -12.16 8.62
C THR A 68 -5.26 -11.24 9.76
N ASP A 69 -4.08 -11.51 10.33
CA ASP A 69 -3.44 -10.62 11.29
C ASP A 69 -3.02 -9.28 10.64
N ILE A 70 -3.15 -8.19 11.39
CA ILE A 70 -2.77 -6.83 10.95
C ILE A 70 -1.28 -6.73 10.56
N ARG A 71 -0.39 -7.49 11.21
CA ARG A 71 1.04 -7.55 10.85
C ARG A 71 1.25 -8.09 9.44
N ASN A 72 0.40 -9.03 9.00
CA ASN A 72 0.46 -9.52 7.63
C ASN A 72 0.00 -8.43 6.66
N VAL A 73 -1.06 -7.68 6.99
CA VAL A 73 -1.51 -6.54 6.17
C VAL A 73 -0.40 -5.50 6.01
N PHE A 74 0.26 -5.12 7.12
CA PHE A 74 1.42 -4.22 7.07
C PHE A 74 2.57 -4.81 6.23
N THR A 75 2.82 -6.11 6.36
CA THR A 75 3.88 -6.78 5.59
C THR A 75 3.57 -6.78 4.09
N TYR A 76 2.33 -7.07 3.69
CA TYR A 76 1.91 -7.03 2.30
C TYR A 76 1.97 -5.62 1.72
N HIS A 77 1.47 -4.62 2.44
CA HIS A 77 1.56 -3.21 2.06
C HIS A 77 3.01 -2.77 1.88
N LYS A 78 3.85 -3.04 2.89
CA LYS A 78 5.26 -2.69 2.87
C LYS A 78 6.00 -3.33 1.70
N LYS A 79 5.75 -4.60 1.37
CA LYS A 79 6.36 -5.27 0.21
C LYS A 79 6.13 -4.51 -1.10
N VAL A 80 4.92 -3.99 -1.31
CA VAL A 80 4.61 -3.21 -2.52
C VAL A 80 5.26 -1.84 -2.47
N VAL A 81 5.17 -1.15 -1.33
CA VAL A 81 5.81 0.17 -1.15
C VAL A 81 7.32 0.10 -1.34
N ASP A 82 7.98 -0.90 -0.76
CA ASP A 82 9.42 -1.10 -0.89
C ASP A 82 9.80 -1.34 -2.36
N LYS A 83 9.04 -2.14 -3.12
CA LYS A 83 9.25 -2.32 -4.57
C LYS A 83 9.11 -1.02 -5.35
N ILE A 84 8.07 -0.22 -5.08
CA ILE A 84 7.86 1.07 -5.73
C ILE A 84 9.03 2.03 -5.46
N ILE A 85 9.61 1.98 -4.25
CA ILE A 85 10.74 2.82 -3.88
C ILE A 85 12.05 2.31 -4.49
N SER A 86 12.24 0.99 -4.59
CA SER A 86 13.51 0.41 -5.04
C SER A 86 13.69 0.39 -6.56
N GLY A 87 12.59 0.44 -7.34
CA GLY A 87 12.62 0.24 -8.79
C GLY A 87 12.56 -1.24 -9.13
#